data_AF-A0A2K9NQ36-F1
#
_entry.id   AF-A0A2K9NQ36-F1
#
_cell.length_a   1.000
_cell.length_b   1.000
_cell.length_c   1.000
_cell.angle_alpha   90.00
_cell.angle_beta   90.00
_cell.angle_gamma   90.00
#
_symmetry.space_group_name_H-M   'P 1'
#
loop_
_entity.id
_entity.type
_entity.pdbx_description
1 polymer ?
#
loop_
_entity_poly.entity_id
_entity_poly.type
_entity_poly.pdbx_seq_one_letter_code
_entity_poly.pdbx_strand_id
1 'polypeptide(L)'
;MKNFFKKNINEIENDKALSWFGLFLSLTHVWTYLFWSLDLKVPQIISSQATPVCWPFFENCFNYRFLSVEQVDLVLSLYLLLGLAVSFLFVLPTRYTKWAYTGLVTLSVFKFILFAQDYQLRMNQHYMALAVTLAYLFIYSKRKVIPQVIVLFYVWAGTIKLNEEWLSGAGIYRLEKLWLPESLHKISFAYVVVLELVLAFFLLSKKKGIFYFTFIQFLLFHLLSWPIVGFFYPMVMYSLLAIFILDRLFAAPAVSAPLLPIGGSWQGATYLTLFCLVQLTPYLFPGDITLTGEGRYFALNMFDAKSVCDGEFTIHMKDSSVKKLNINNDWNESFRKNKLDGTLRLRTRIHCDPLVHFNRAQAFCRRNEVQNLDLIFFSRRSSDSEFKKLIDVKDFCTQNLSYSMYRHNSWILAQ
;
A
#
# COMPACT_ATOMS: atom_id res chain seq x y z
N MET A 1 -21.25 -20.40 -10.72
CA MET A 1 -20.54 -19.93 -9.50
C MET A 1 -20.28 -21.02 -8.45
N LYS A 2 -21.25 -21.84 -8.01
CA LYS A 2 -21.02 -22.87 -6.95
C LYS A 2 -19.84 -23.81 -7.24
N ASN A 3 -19.70 -24.30 -8.48
CA ASN A 3 -18.59 -25.17 -8.88
C ASN A 3 -17.21 -24.48 -8.85
N PHE A 4 -17.16 -23.16 -9.03
CA PHE A 4 -15.91 -22.41 -9.05
C PHE A 4 -15.29 -22.33 -7.64
N PHE A 5 -16.09 -21.95 -6.63
CA PHE A 5 -15.64 -21.90 -5.24
C PHE A 5 -15.29 -23.29 -4.70
N LYS A 6 -16.09 -24.30 -5.03
CA LYS A 6 -15.80 -25.69 -4.65
C LYS A 6 -14.43 -26.15 -5.19
N LYS A 7 -14.10 -25.86 -6.45
CA LYS A 7 -12.79 -26.18 -7.02
C LYS A 7 -11.63 -25.46 -6.32
N ASN A 8 -11.80 -24.17 -6.00
CA ASN A 8 -10.77 -23.39 -5.29
C ASN A 8 -10.52 -23.94 -3.87
N ILE A 9 -11.59 -24.28 -3.14
CA ILE A 9 -11.50 -24.86 -1.80
C ILE A 9 -10.85 -26.25 -1.87
N ASN A 10 -11.29 -27.10 -2.80
CA ASN A 10 -10.71 -28.44 -2.98
C ASN A 10 -9.21 -28.38 -3.32
N GLU A 11 -8.75 -27.38 -4.08
CA GLU A 11 -7.32 -27.21 -4.37
C GLU A 11 -6.51 -26.94 -3.09
N ILE A 12 -7.04 -26.12 -2.17
CA ILE A 12 -6.40 -25.82 -0.88
C ILE A 12 -6.46 -27.03 0.05
N GLU A 13 -7.61 -27.69 0.10
CA GLU A 13 -7.87 -28.85 0.97
C GLU A 13 -6.90 -30.01 0.67
N ASN A 14 -6.59 -30.22 -0.61
CA ASN A 14 -5.71 -31.29 -1.07
C ASN A 14 -4.22 -30.90 -1.14
N ASP A 15 -3.85 -29.68 -0.76
CA ASP A 15 -2.47 -29.20 -0.81
C ASP A 15 -2.04 -28.56 0.52
N LYS A 16 -1.16 -29.27 1.24
CA LYS A 16 -0.64 -28.82 2.53
C LYS A 16 0.10 -27.49 2.45
N ALA A 17 0.86 -27.21 1.39
CA ALA A 17 1.54 -25.93 1.27
C ALA A 17 0.55 -24.78 1.14
N LEU A 18 -0.54 -24.98 0.40
CA LEU A 18 -1.58 -23.96 0.25
C LEU A 18 -2.38 -23.75 1.55
N SER A 19 -2.60 -24.80 2.34
CA SER A 19 -3.21 -24.68 3.66
C SER A 19 -2.32 -23.85 4.61
N TRP A 20 -1.03 -24.20 4.71
CA TRP A 20 -0.05 -23.42 5.50
C TRP A 20 0.11 -21.99 4.98
N PHE A 21 0.09 -21.80 3.66
CA PHE A 21 0.16 -20.47 3.08
C PHE A 21 -1.09 -19.63 3.39
N GLY A 22 -2.27 -20.26 3.47
CA GLY A 22 -3.50 -19.62 3.94
C GLY A 22 -3.36 -19.03 5.35
N LEU A 23 -2.70 -19.76 6.26
CA LEU A 23 -2.31 -19.24 7.57
C LEU A 23 -1.42 -17.99 7.46
N PHE A 24 -0.38 -18.01 6.62
CA PHE A 24 0.48 -16.83 6.46
C PHE A 24 -0.26 -15.63 5.87
N LEU A 25 -1.21 -15.86 4.96
CA LEU A 25 -2.08 -14.82 4.41
C LEU A 25 -3.02 -14.24 5.47
N SER A 26 -3.64 -15.07 6.31
CA SER A 26 -4.47 -14.58 7.42
C SER A 26 -3.65 -13.85 8.47
N LEU A 27 -2.40 -14.24 8.72
CA LEU A 27 -1.48 -13.49 9.59
C LEU A 27 -1.19 -12.08 9.06
N THR A 28 -1.28 -11.82 7.74
CA THR A 28 -1.16 -10.44 7.24
C THR A 28 -2.25 -9.51 7.77
N HIS A 29 -3.41 -10.04 8.16
CA HIS A 29 -4.48 -9.28 8.81
C HIS A 29 -4.13 -8.96 10.27
N VAL A 30 -3.48 -9.89 10.98
CA VAL A 30 -2.93 -9.66 12.33
C VAL A 30 -1.86 -8.58 12.29
N TRP A 31 -0.92 -8.67 11.34
CA TRP A 31 0.11 -7.64 11.13
C TRP A 31 -0.52 -6.28 10.77
N THR A 32 -1.58 -6.29 9.96
CA THR A 32 -2.33 -5.08 9.61
C THR A 32 -2.94 -4.45 10.87
N TYR A 33 -3.57 -5.23 11.75
CA TYR A 33 -4.09 -4.72 13.02
C TYR A 33 -2.98 -4.10 13.88
N LEU A 34 -1.87 -4.83 14.11
CA LEU A 34 -0.79 -4.33 14.95
C LEU A 34 -0.24 -3.02 14.39
N PHE A 35 -0.07 -2.93 13.07
CA PHE A 35 0.35 -1.71 12.42
C PHE A 35 -0.67 -0.57 12.59
N TRP A 36 -1.95 -0.86 12.38
CA TRP A 36 -3.02 0.12 12.50
C TRP A 36 -3.19 0.65 13.93
N SER A 37 -3.07 -0.19 14.94
CA SER A 37 -3.27 0.20 16.34
C SER A 37 -2.00 0.77 17.00
N LEU A 38 -0.83 0.20 16.73
CA LEU A 38 0.41 0.62 17.39
C LEU A 38 1.06 1.80 16.68
N ASP A 39 1.03 1.77 15.35
CA ASP A 39 1.93 2.54 14.50
C ASP A 39 1.22 3.67 13.74
N LEU A 40 -0.01 3.41 13.28
CA LEU A 40 -0.80 4.35 12.49
C LEU A 40 -1.98 4.95 13.27
N LYS A 41 -2.33 4.43 14.45
CA LYS A 41 -3.41 4.98 15.29
C LYS A 41 -4.70 5.21 14.48
N VAL A 42 -5.13 4.19 13.74
CA VAL A 42 -6.31 4.23 12.86
C VAL A 42 -7.59 4.68 13.55
N PRO A 43 -7.88 4.34 14.83
CA PRO A 43 -9.04 4.90 15.53
C PRO A 43 -9.12 6.44 15.50
N GLN A 44 -7.98 7.12 15.51
CA GLN A 44 -7.89 8.58 15.43
C GLN A 44 -8.03 9.11 14.00
N ILE A 45 -7.86 8.26 12.98
CA ILE A 45 -7.92 8.63 11.56
C ILE A 45 -9.34 8.47 11.00
N ILE A 46 -10.05 7.40 11.35
CA ILE A 46 -11.34 7.05 10.71
C ILE A 46 -12.56 7.28 11.60
N SER A 47 -12.37 7.78 12.82
CA SER A 47 -13.48 8.16 13.69
C SER A 47 -14.26 9.37 13.16
N SER A 48 -15.45 9.57 13.70
CA SER A 48 -16.33 10.71 13.41
C SER A 48 -15.73 12.08 13.73
N GLN A 49 -14.70 12.13 14.58
CA GLN A 49 -14.02 13.36 14.99
C GLN A 49 -12.87 13.74 14.06
N ALA A 50 -12.41 12.81 13.22
CA ALA A 50 -11.24 13.00 12.38
C ALA A 50 -11.56 13.77 11.10
N THR A 51 -10.63 14.59 10.62
CA THR A 51 -10.74 15.20 9.29
C THR A 51 -10.55 14.14 8.21
N PRO A 52 -11.56 13.90 7.35
CA PRO A 52 -11.52 12.83 6.39
C PRO A 52 -10.66 13.15 5.17
N VAL A 53 -9.82 12.20 4.77
CA VAL A 53 -9.17 12.20 3.47
C VAL A 53 -9.80 11.10 2.64
N CYS A 54 -10.70 11.47 1.74
CA CYS A 54 -11.49 10.53 0.98
C CYS A 54 -10.75 10.00 -0.25
N TRP A 55 -11.08 8.76 -0.62
CA TRP A 55 -10.68 8.21 -1.90
C TRP A 55 -11.39 8.96 -3.03
N PRO A 56 -10.76 9.16 -4.21
CA PRO A 56 -11.41 9.88 -5.29
C PRO A 56 -12.67 9.19 -5.86
N PHE A 57 -12.79 7.86 -5.73
CA PHE A 57 -14.03 7.15 -6.07
C PHE A 57 -15.10 7.20 -4.98
N PHE A 58 -14.79 7.79 -3.83
CA PHE A 58 -15.66 7.85 -2.67
C PHE A 58 -15.49 9.19 -1.94
N GLU A 59 -15.63 10.29 -2.68
CA GLU A 59 -15.39 11.66 -2.20
C GLU A 59 -16.27 12.05 -0.99
N ASN A 60 -17.40 11.36 -0.81
CA ASN A 60 -18.33 11.56 0.31
C ASN A 60 -18.07 10.64 1.52
N CYS A 61 -16.86 10.09 1.67
CA CYS A 61 -16.51 9.17 2.76
C CYS A 61 -16.81 9.74 4.17
N PHE A 62 -16.80 11.07 4.31
CA PHE A 62 -17.10 11.78 5.54
C PHE A 62 -18.51 11.50 6.09
N ASN A 63 -19.49 11.26 5.23
CA ASN A 63 -20.86 10.94 5.63
C ASN A 63 -20.99 9.55 6.28
N TYR A 64 -19.97 8.71 6.17
CA TYR A 64 -19.98 7.32 6.64
C TYR A 64 -19.11 7.12 7.88
N ARG A 65 -18.58 8.20 8.46
CA ARG A 65 -17.79 8.18 9.69
C ARG A 65 -18.64 8.53 10.89
N PHE A 66 -19.33 7.53 11.42
CA PHE A 66 -20.22 7.71 12.59
C PHE A 66 -19.65 7.08 13.87
N LEU A 67 -18.59 6.28 13.78
CA LEU A 67 -18.00 5.61 14.94
C LEU A 67 -17.08 6.53 15.74
N SER A 68 -17.17 6.48 17.08
CA SER A 68 -16.20 7.10 17.96
C SER A 68 -14.84 6.38 17.90
N VAL A 69 -13.81 6.99 18.48
CA VAL A 69 -12.46 6.41 18.57
C VAL A 69 -12.52 5.03 19.25
N GLU A 70 -13.25 4.92 20.36
CA GLU A 70 -13.39 3.69 21.15
C GLU A 70 -14.14 2.60 20.37
N GLN A 71 -15.17 2.99 19.62
CA GLN A 71 -15.93 2.06 18.78
C GLN A 71 -15.09 1.52 17.62
N VAL A 72 -14.27 2.38 16.99
CA VAL A 72 -13.32 1.93 15.97
C VAL A 72 -12.28 0.98 16.58
N ASP A 73 -11.78 1.27 17.78
CA ASP A 73 -10.81 0.41 18.47
C ASP A 73 -11.40 -0.98 18.81
N LEU A 74 -12.65 -1.02 19.28
CA LEU A 74 -13.38 -2.27 19.49
C LEU A 74 -13.54 -3.06 18.19
N VAL A 75 -13.91 -2.39 17.10
CA VAL A 75 -14.02 -2.97 15.76
C VAL A 75 -12.68 -3.57 15.31
N LEU A 76 -11.57 -2.86 15.51
CA LEU A 76 -10.23 -3.37 15.18
C LEU A 76 -9.84 -4.57 16.06
N SER A 77 -10.21 -4.56 17.34
CA SER A 77 -9.97 -5.68 18.26
C SER A 77 -10.72 -6.94 17.84
N LEU A 78 -11.99 -6.81 17.44
CA LEU A 78 -12.76 -7.93 16.87
C LEU A 78 -12.13 -8.45 15.58
N TYR A 79 -11.62 -7.56 14.75
CA TYR A 79 -10.89 -7.92 13.53
C TYR A 79 -9.58 -8.68 13.83
N LEU A 80 -8.84 -8.32 14.87
CA LEU A 80 -7.69 -9.10 15.34
C LEU A 80 -8.11 -10.52 15.73
N LEU A 81 -9.14 -10.65 16.58
CA LEU A 81 -9.63 -11.94 17.06
C LEU A 81 -10.08 -12.83 15.89
N LEU A 82 -10.79 -12.26 14.92
CA LEU A 82 -11.16 -12.96 13.69
C LEU A 82 -9.92 -13.37 12.87
N GLY A 83 -8.92 -12.50 12.76
CA GLY A 83 -7.65 -12.79 12.10
C GLY A 83 -6.92 -13.98 12.70
N LEU A 84 -6.84 -14.04 14.03
CA LEU A 84 -6.26 -15.15 14.78
C LEU A 84 -7.08 -16.44 14.64
N ALA A 85 -8.40 -16.35 14.73
CA ALA A 85 -9.29 -17.49 14.56
C ALA A 85 -9.16 -18.11 13.16
N VAL A 86 -9.19 -17.30 12.11
CA VAL A 86 -9.02 -17.78 10.71
C VAL A 86 -7.64 -18.38 10.50
N SER A 87 -6.60 -17.77 11.07
CA SER A 87 -5.24 -18.32 11.06
C SER A 87 -5.21 -19.73 11.67
N PHE A 88 -5.86 -19.91 12.81
CA PHE A 88 -5.97 -21.21 13.46
C PHE A 88 -6.77 -22.22 12.60
N LEU A 89 -7.85 -21.80 11.93
CA LEU A 89 -8.63 -22.69 11.06
C LEU A 89 -7.81 -23.29 9.90
N PHE A 90 -6.78 -22.61 9.40
CA PHE A 90 -5.91 -23.13 8.33
C PHE A 90 -4.94 -24.22 8.79
N VAL A 91 -4.64 -24.30 10.08
CA VAL A 91 -3.81 -25.38 10.68
C VAL A 91 -4.63 -26.55 11.22
N LEU A 92 -5.95 -26.38 11.32
CA LEU A 92 -6.87 -27.46 11.69
C LEU A 92 -7.05 -28.48 10.54
N PRO A 93 -7.64 -29.66 10.83
CA PRO A 93 -7.92 -30.67 9.80
C PRO A 93 -8.69 -30.11 8.60
N THR A 94 -8.49 -30.71 7.43
CA THR A 94 -9.01 -30.28 6.12
C THR A 94 -10.51 -30.03 6.07
N ARG A 95 -11.31 -30.70 6.92
CA ARG A 95 -12.76 -30.42 7.06
C ARG A 95 -13.08 -28.96 7.39
N TYR A 96 -12.13 -28.20 7.94
CA TYR A 96 -12.27 -26.77 8.27
C TYR A 96 -11.81 -25.83 7.15
N THR A 97 -11.21 -26.33 6.06
CA THR A 97 -10.68 -25.50 4.96
C THR A 97 -11.75 -24.58 4.35
N LYS A 98 -13.00 -25.03 4.23
CA LYS A 98 -14.12 -24.18 3.78
C LYS A 98 -14.33 -22.97 4.70
N TRP A 99 -14.27 -23.18 6.02
CA TRP A 99 -14.45 -22.11 7.00
C TRP A 99 -13.24 -21.17 7.01
N ALA A 100 -12.03 -21.71 6.91
CA ALA A 100 -10.80 -20.92 6.80
C ALA A 100 -10.83 -20.02 5.54
N TYR A 101 -11.18 -20.59 4.40
CA TYR A 101 -11.35 -19.86 3.13
C TYR A 101 -12.41 -18.76 3.26
N THR A 102 -13.59 -19.09 3.80
CA THR A 102 -14.67 -18.12 3.98
C THR A 102 -14.26 -16.99 4.93
N GLY A 103 -13.57 -17.34 6.03
CA GLY A 103 -13.04 -16.39 6.97
C GLY A 103 -12.00 -15.44 6.35
N LEU A 104 -11.13 -15.94 5.47
CA LEU A 104 -10.16 -15.10 4.75
C LEU A 104 -10.86 -14.13 3.78
N VAL A 105 -11.92 -14.56 3.10
CA VAL A 105 -12.77 -13.66 2.30
C VAL A 105 -13.37 -12.57 3.19
N THR A 106 -13.98 -12.95 4.31
CA THR A 106 -14.59 -12.01 5.27
C THR A 106 -13.57 -11.00 5.79
N LEU A 107 -12.38 -11.45 6.19
CA LEU A 107 -11.28 -10.58 6.64
C LEU A 107 -10.82 -9.61 5.55
N SER A 108 -10.76 -10.07 4.30
CA SER A 108 -10.37 -9.23 3.16
C SER A 108 -11.40 -8.15 2.86
N VAL A 109 -12.69 -8.51 2.88
CA VAL A 109 -13.79 -7.56 2.72
C VAL A 109 -13.82 -6.56 3.87
N PHE A 110 -13.68 -7.05 5.12
CA PHE A 110 -13.68 -6.19 6.30
C PHE A 110 -12.53 -5.19 6.29
N LYS A 111 -11.33 -5.66 5.95
CA LYS A 111 -10.15 -4.79 5.77
C LYS A 111 -10.39 -3.75 4.67
N PHE A 112 -11.01 -4.14 3.56
CA PHE A 112 -11.33 -3.22 2.47
C PHE A 112 -12.34 -2.15 2.90
N ILE A 113 -13.37 -2.51 3.69
CA ILE A 113 -14.34 -1.55 4.24
C ILE A 113 -13.63 -0.51 5.11
N LEU A 114 -12.72 -0.93 6.01
CA LEU A 114 -11.94 -0.02 6.84
C LEU A 114 -10.99 0.85 6.00
N PHE A 115 -10.30 0.24 5.04
CA PHE A 115 -9.41 0.92 4.10
C PHE A 115 -10.13 1.98 3.25
N ALA A 116 -11.36 1.71 2.80
CA ALA A 116 -12.16 2.63 2.01
C ALA A 116 -12.61 3.87 2.79
N GLN A 117 -12.55 3.85 4.13
CA GLN A 117 -12.93 5.01 4.94
C GLN A 117 -11.93 6.17 4.83
N ASP A 118 -10.64 5.91 4.58
CA ASP A 118 -9.61 6.95 4.50
C ASP A 118 -8.47 6.57 3.55
N TYR A 119 -8.15 7.49 2.62
CA TYR A 119 -7.08 7.35 1.64
C TYR A 119 -5.69 7.21 2.28
N GLN A 120 -5.47 7.76 3.48
CA GLN A 120 -4.20 7.66 4.20
C GLN A 120 -3.86 6.23 4.62
N LEU A 121 -4.83 5.31 4.61
CA LEU A 121 -4.59 3.89 4.86
C LEU A 121 -3.95 3.20 3.65
N ARG A 122 -3.74 3.91 2.52
CA ARG A 122 -3.05 3.39 1.33
C ARG A 122 -1.59 3.11 1.61
N MET A 123 -1.22 1.83 1.49
CA MET A 123 0.16 1.36 1.66
C MET A 123 0.43 0.20 0.70
N ASN A 124 1.62 0.14 0.09
CA ASN A 124 1.96 -0.93 -0.87
C ASN A 124 1.85 -2.32 -0.26
N GLN A 125 2.12 -2.45 1.03
CA GLN A 125 2.06 -3.72 1.74
C GLN A 125 0.64 -4.27 1.80
N HIS A 126 -0.36 -3.39 1.92
CA HIS A 126 -1.76 -3.79 1.82
C HIS A 126 -2.11 -4.20 0.39
N TYR A 127 -1.64 -3.45 -0.61
CA TYR A 127 -1.83 -3.78 -2.03
C TYR A 127 -1.22 -5.14 -2.40
N MET A 128 0.03 -5.38 -1.98
CA MET A 128 0.76 -6.63 -2.19
C MET A 128 0.03 -7.82 -1.57
N ALA A 129 -0.33 -7.71 -0.28
CA ALA A 129 -1.09 -8.74 0.41
C ALA A 129 -2.45 -8.99 -0.24
N LEU A 130 -3.17 -7.93 -0.64
CA LEU A 130 -4.46 -8.07 -1.30
C LEU A 130 -4.33 -8.80 -2.64
N ALA A 131 -3.39 -8.42 -3.50
CA ALA A 131 -3.21 -9.06 -4.79
C ALA A 131 -2.83 -10.54 -4.65
N VAL A 132 -1.96 -10.90 -3.69
CA VAL A 132 -1.64 -12.31 -3.44
C VAL A 132 -2.85 -13.05 -2.89
N THR A 133 -3.60 -12.45 -1.98
CA THR A 133 -4.84 -13.04 -1.43
C THR A 133 -5.90 -13.21 -2.51
N LEU A 134 -6.05 -12.28 -3.46
CA LEU A 134 -6.97 -12.43 -4.60
C LEU A 134 -6.55 -13.59 -5.50
N ALA A 135 -5.25 -13.72 -5.80
CA ALA A 135 -4.74 -14.87 -6.53
C ALA A 135 -5.02 -16.19 -5.78
N TYR A 136 -4.80 -16.19 -4.47
CA TYR A 136 -5.09 -17.34 -3.61
C TYR A 136 -6.57 -17.69 -3.55
N LEU A 137 -7.47 -16.72 -3.48
CA LEU A 137 -8.90 -16.99 -3.33
C LEU A 137 -9.56 -17.37 -4.67
N PHE A 138 -9.13 -16.78 -5.78
CA PHE A 138 -9.91 -16.77 -7.02
C PHE A 138 -9.19 -17.36 -8.25
N ILE A 139 -7.90 -17.68 -8.18
CA ILE A 139 -7.17 -18.19 -9.34
C ILE A 139 -6.82 -19.67 -9.15
N TYR A 140 -7.03 -20.48 -10.19
CA TYR A 140 -6.60 -21.88 -10.21
C TYR A 140 -5.09 -22.02 -10.40
N SER A 141 -4.52 -23.13 -9.93
CA SER A 141 -3.06 -23.39 -9.96
C SER A 141 -2.30 -22.39 -9.09
N LYS A 142 -2.76 -22.21 -7.84
CA LYS A 142 -2.28 -21.22 -6.86
C LYS A 142 -0.78 -21.34 -6.65
N ARG A 143 -0.26 -22.57 -6.53
CA ARG A 143 1.18 -22.85 -6.40
C ARG A 143 2.04 -22.31 -7.55
N LYS A 144 1.47 -22.16 -8.76
CA LYS A 144 2.18 -21.60 -9.91
C LYS A 144 2.04 -20.08 -9.96
N VAL A 145 0.81 -19.58 -9.82
CA VAL A 145 0.48 -18.16 -10.04
C VAL A 145 1.00 -17.28 -8.90
N ILE A 146 0.83 -17.69 -7.64
CA ILE A 146 1.19 -16.84 -6.48
C ILE A 146 2.68 -16.49 -6.47
N PRO A 147 3.62 -17.45 -6.62
CA PRO A 147 5.05 -17.13 -6.72
C PRO A 147 5.36 -16.14 -7.85
N GLN A 148 4.69 -16.26 -9.00
CA GLN A 148 4.87 -15.35 -10.13
C GLN A 148 4.38 -13.93 -9.79
N VAL A 149 3.22 -13.79 -9.13
CA VAL A 149 2.73 -12.49 -8.65
C VAL A 149 3.75 -11.85 -7.71
N ILE A 150 4.34 -12.61 -6.78
CA ILE A 150 5.36 -12.10 -5.85
C ILE A 150 6.65 -11.71 -6.56
N VAL A 151 7.11 -12.49 -7.55
CA VAL A 151 8.26 -12.10 -8.38
C VAL A 151 7.97 -10.82 -9.15
N LEU A 152 6.78 -10.69 -9.75
CA LEU A 152 6.39 -9.47 -10.46
C LEU A 152 6.30 -8.26 -9.52
N PHE A 153 5.90 -8.45 -8.26
CA PHE A 153 5.98 -7.39 -7.25
C PHE A 153 7.39 -6.85 -7.09
N TYR A 154 8.39 -7.73 -6.97
CA TYR A 154 9.78 -7.31 -6.91
C TYR A 154 10.24 -6.65 -8.21
N VAL A 155 9.93 -7.24 -9.37
CA VAL A 155 10.34 -6.67 -10.67
C VAL A 155 9.80 -5.25 -10.84
N TRP A 156 8.52 -5.02 -10.55
CA TRP A 156 7.94 -3.67 -10.63
C TRP A 156 8.47 -2.74 -9.55
N ALA A 157 8.73 -3.25 -8.34
CA ALA A 157 9.38 -2.49 -7.27
C ALA A 157 10.83 -2.09 -7.64
N GLY A 158 11.56 -2.92 -8.39
CA GLY A 158 12.89 -2.61 -8.90
C GLY A 158 12.84 -1.65 -10.09
N THR A 159 11.82 -1.78 -10.94
CA THR A 159 11.61 -0.90 -12.10
C THR A 159 11.41 0.54 -11.68
N ILE A 160 10.58 0.80 -10.67
CA ILE A 160 10.37 2.17 -10.15
C ILE A 160 11.62 2.76 -9.47
N LYS A 161 12.57 1.91 -9.06
CA LYS A 161 13.85 2.30 -8.44
C LYS A 161 14.98 2.50 -9.45
N LEU A 162 14.75 2.24 -10.73
CA LEU A 162 15.68 2.57 -11.82
C LEU A 162 15.63 4.07 -12.12
N ASN A 163 16.04 4.87 -11.15
CA ASN A 163 16.12 6.32 -11.28
C ASN A 163 17.28 6.87 -10.43
N GLU A 164 17.71 8.09 -10.74
CA GLU A 164 18.85 8.73 -10.08
C GLU A 164 18.62 8.98 -8.58
N GLU A 165 17.40 9.32 -8.18
CA GLU A 165 17.04 9.60 -6.79
C GLU A 165 17.21 8.36 -5.91
N TRP A 166 16.82 7.17 -6.38
CA TRP A 166 17.06 5.91 -5.67
C TRP A 166 18.54 5.51 -5.70
N LEU A 167 19.16 5.51 -6.89
CA LEU A 167 20.54 5.02 -7.06
C LEU A 167 21.57 5.89 -6.31
N SER A 168 21.29 7.17 -6.15
CA SER A 168 22.09 8.09 -5.34
C SER A 168 21.87 7.91 -3.82
N GLY A 169 20.74 7.31 -3.42
CA GLY A 169 20.29 7.20 -2.03
C GLY A 169 19.42 8.34 -1.53
N ALA A 170 19.22 9.39 -2.33
CA ALA A 170 18.41 10.56 -1.97
C ALA A 170 16.93 10.21 -1.71
N GLY A 171 16.43 9.14 -2.35
CA GLY A 171 15.06 8.64 -2.19
C GLY A 171 14.76 7.94 -0.86
N ILE A 172 15.77 7.64 -0.04
CA ILE A 172 15.59 6.94 1.23
C ILE A 172 15.28 7.92 2.36
N TYR A 173 14.13 7.72 2.98
CA TYR A 173 13.79 8.39 4.23
C TYR A 173 14.54 7.71 5.38
N ARG A 174 15.11 8.50 6.29
CA ARG A 174 15.82 8.02 7.49
C ARG A 174 17.09 7.22 7.18
N LEU A 175 17.87 7.68 6.20
CA LEU A 175 19.12 7.06 5.80
C LEU A 175 20.06 6.81 7.00
N GLU A 176 20.02 7.69 8.00
CA GLU A 176 20.78 7.61 9.25
C GLU A 176 20.46 6.38 10.11
N LYS A 177 19.35 5.68 9.85
CA LYS A 177 18.95 4.47 10.58
C LYS A 177 19.40 3.18 9.91
N LEU A 178 19.99 3.25 8.73
CA LEU A 178 20.47 2.07 8.04
C LEU A 178 21.66 1.50 8.81
N TRP A 179 21.65 0.20 9.09
CA TRP A 179 22.76 -0.49 9.80
C TRP A 179 23.97 -0.76 8.89
N LEU A 180 24.25 0.15 7.95
CA LEU A 180 25.33 0.05 6.98
C LEU A 180 26.13 1.36 6.96
N PRO A 181 27.47 1.29 6.85
CA PRO A 181 28.30 2.46 6.63
C PRO A 181 27.88 3.27 5.40
N GLU A 182 27.98 4.59 5.46
CA GLU A 182 27.62 5.51 4.37
C GLU A 182 28.35 5.19 3.06
N SER A 183 29.60 4.74 3.14
CA SER A 183 30.40 4.34 1.98
C SER A 183 29.80 3.19 1.18
N LEU A 184 28.93 2.37 1.80
CA LEU A 184 28.29 1.24 1.14
C LEU A 184 26.88 1.56 0.61
N HIS A 185 26.33 2.75 0.87
CA HIS A 185 24.94 3.07 0.55
C HIS A 185 24.64 2.96 -0.95
N LYS A 186 25.42 3.62 -1.82
CA LYS A 186 25.22 3.59 -3.27
C LYS A 186 25.27 2.17 -3.86
N ILE A 187 26.27 1.39 -3.45
CA ILE A 187 26.42 -0.01 -3.88
C ILE A 187 25.23 -0.84 -3.40
N SER A 188 24.79 -0.61 -2.15
CA SER A 188 23.64 -1.32 -1.57
C SER A 188 22.34 -0.99 -2.32
N PHE A 189 22.11 0.27 -2.71
CA PHE A 189 20.91 0.67 -3.46
C PHE A 189 20.89 0.13 -4.89
N ALA A 190 22.04 0.13 -5.57
CA ALA A 190 22.19 -0.52 -6.88
C ALA A 190 21.98 -2.05 -6.76
N TYR A 191 22.50 -2.66 -5.70
CA TYR A 191 22.31 -4.08 -5.44
C TYR A 191 20.84 -4.43 -5.17
N VAL A 192 20.07 -3.59 -4.46
CA VAL A 192 18.62 -3.80 -4.29
C VAL A 192 17.91 -3.86 -5.64
N VAL A 193 18.28 -3.01 -6.60
CA VAL A 193 17.73 -3.04 -7.95
C VAL A 193 18.07 -4.36 -8.66
N VAL A 194 19.32 -4.84 -8.55
CA VAL A 194 19.72 -6.15 -9.10
C VAL A 194 18.96 -7.30 -8.43
N LEU A 195 18.80 -7.24 -7.11
CA LEU A 195 18.05 -8.22 -6.32
C LEU A 195 16.60 -8.30 -6.82
N GLU A 196 15.94 -7.16 -7.00
CA GLU A 196 14.54 -7.05 -7.38
C GLU A 196 14.26 -7.35 -8.87
N LEU A 197 15.16 -6.96 -9.78
CA LEU A 197 14.98 -7.15 -11.23
C LEU A 197 15.53 -8.47 -11.75
N VAL A 198 16.62 -8.98 -11.17
CA VAL A 198 17.32 -10.16 -11.69
C VAL A 198 17.13 -11.34 -10.77
N LEU A 199 17.54 -11.20 -9.50
CA LEU A 199 17.54 -12.32 -8.57
C LEU A 199 16.12 -12.75 -8.18
N ALA A 200 15.11 -11.88 -8.23
CA ALA A 200 13.71 -12.25 -8.00
C ALA A 200 13.26 -13.46 -8.83
N PHE A 201 13.67 -13.57 -10.10
CA PHE A 201 13.35 -14.72 -10.95
C PHE A 201 13.95 -16.04 -10.45
N PHE A 202 15.09 -15.98 -9.76
CA PHE A 202 15.76 -17.16 -9.21
C PHE A 202 15.03 -17.75 -8.00
N LEU A 203 14.06 -17.04 -7.41
CA LEU A 203 13.11 -17.63 -6.46
C LEU A 203 12.26 -18.74 -7.10
N LEU A 204 12.10 -18.76 -8.43
CA LEU A 204 11.41 -19.80 -9.20
C LEU A 204 12.35 -20.92 -9.69
N SER A 205 13.64 -20.84 -9.38
CA SER A 205 14.64 -21.80 -9.86
C SER A 205 14.42 -23.19 -9.29
N LYS A 206 14.49 -24.25 -10.12
CA LYS A 206 14.43 -25.64 -9.61
C LYS A 206 15.71 -26.05 -8.88
N LYS A 207 16.85 -25.44 -9.21
CA LYS A 207 18.14 -25.76 -8.60
C LYS A 207 18.15 -25.27 -7.14
N LYS A 208 18.28 -26.21 -6.19
CA LYS A 208 18.21 -25.93 -4.74
C LYS A 208 19.19 -24.83 -4.30
N GLY A 209 20.45 -24.91 -4.72
CA GLY A 209 21.48 -23.91 -4.35
C GLY A 209 21.13 -22.49 -4.77
N ILE A 210 20.75 -22.30 -6.04
CA ILE A 210 20.35 -20.99 -6.59
C ILE A 210 19.15 -20.43 -5.82
N PHE A 211 18.15 -21.26 -5.55
CA PHE A 211 16.97 -20.86 -4.79
C PHE A 211 17.32 -20.42 -3.37
N TYR A 212 18.00 -21.25 -2.58
CA TYR A 212 18.24 -20.94 -1.17
C TYR A 212 19.14 -19.71 -1.02
N PHE A 213 20.14 -19.58 -1.89
CA PHE A 213 20.98 -18.38 -1.96
C PHE A 213 20.13 -17.11 -2.19
N THR A 214 19.25 -17.15 -3.19
CA THR A 214 18.36 -16.03 -3.52
C THR A 214 17.35 -15.75 -2.40
N PHE A 215 16.71 -16.80 -1.86
CA PHE A 215 15.71 -16.69 -0.81
C PHE A 215 16.29 -16.06 0.45
N ILE A 216 17.49 -16.47 0.88
CA ILE A 216 18.20 -15.89 2.01
C ILE A 216 18.48 -14.40 1.77
N GLN A 217 18.88 -14.00 0.56
CA GLN A 217 19.10 -12.58 0.25
C GLN A 217 17.83 -11.75 0.39
N PHE A 218 16.67 -12.25 -0.04
CA PHE A 218 15.39 -11.57 0.21
C PHE A 218 15.04 -11.50 1.69
N LEU A 219 15.31 -12.55 2.48
CA LEU A 219 15.12 -12.49 3.92
C LEU A 219 16.00 -11.42 4.58
N LEU A 220 17.29 -11.37 4.21
CA LEU A 220 18.23 -10.38 4.71
C LEU A 220 17.85 -8.97 4.27
N PHE A 221 17.42 -8.78 3.01
CA PHE A 221 16.93 -7.49 2.51
C PHE A 221 15.78 -6.96 3.37
N HIS A 222 14.77 -7.78 3.64
CA HIS A 222 13.64 -7.37 4.47
C HIS A 222 14.06 -7.09 5.91
N LEU A 223 14.95 -7.90 6.48
CA LEU A 223 15.50 -7.67 7.82
C LEU A 223 16.24 -6.33 7.90
N LEU A 224 17.13 -6.05 6.95
CA LEU A 224 17.90 -4.82 6.87
C LEU A 224 17.04 -3.59 6.54
N SER A 225 15.91 -3.79 5.85
CA SER A 225 14.97 -2.69 5.55
C SER A 225 14.18 -2.23 6.77
N TRP A 226 14.06 -3.06 7.81
CA TRP A 226 13.20 -2.81 8.97
C TRP A 226 13.38 -1.43 9.62
N PRO A 227 14.60 -0.92 9.89
CA PRO A 227 14.78 0.39 10.53
C PRO A 227 14.25 1.56 9.69
N ILE A 228 14.24 1.38 8.35
CA ILE A 228 13.82 2.38 7.36
C ILE A 228 12.30 2.38 7.23
N VAL A 229 11.72 1.20 6.98
CA VAL A 229 10.32 1.06 6.57
C VAL A 229 9.37 0.67 7.71
N GLY A 230 9.92 0.31 8.87
CA GLY A 230 9.19 -0.20 10.04
C GLY A 230 8.87 -1.69 9.93
N PHE A 231 8.36 -2.26 11.04
CA PHE A 231 8.14 -3.72 11.16
C PHE A 231 7.09 -4.26 10.18
N PHE A 232 6.08 -3.46 9.82
CA PHE A 232 4.92 -3.97 9.12
C PHE A 232 5.26 -4.54 7.74
N TYR A 233 6.18 -3.90 7.01
CA TYR A 233 6.58 -4.37 5.69
C TYR A 233 7.32 -5.70 5.71
N PRO A 234 8.42 -5.86 6.46
CA PRO A 234 9.10 -7.15 6.58
C PRO A 234 8.14 -8.27 7.00
N MET A 235 7.25 -8.03 7.98
CA MET A 235 6.31 -9.05 8.44
C MET A 235 5.32 -9.49 7.35
N VAL A 236 4.77 -8.55 6.57
CA VAL A 236 3.93 -8.90 5.41
C VAL A 236 4.74 -9.66 4.38
N MET A 237 5.94 -9.19 4.04
CA MET A 237 6.76 -9.83 3.00
C MET A 237 7.23 -11.23 3.41
N TYR A 238 7.56 -11.48 4.67
CA TYR A 238 7.86 -12.82 5.17
C TYR A 238 6.64 -13.75 5.05
N SER A 239 5.45 -13.27 5.40
CA SER A 239 4.20 -14.01 5.17
C SER A 239 4.01 -14.37 3.69
N LEU A 240 4.25 -13.43 2.77
CA LEU A 240 4.10 -13.68 1.34
C LEU A 240 5.19 -14.63 0.80
N LEU A 241 6.44 -14.44 1.21
CA LEU A 241 7.58 -15.26 0.80
C LEU A 241 7.49 -16.71 1.31
N ALA A 242 6.69 -16.97 2.35
CA ALA A 242 6.51 -18.31 2.90
C ALA A 242 6.08 -19.35 1.84
N ILE A 243 5.35 -18.95 0.78
CA ILE A 243 4.96 -19.88 -0.29
C ILE A 243 6.16 -20.57 -0.94
N PHE A 244 7.29 -19.87 -1.09
CA PHE A 244 8.48 -20.40 -1.75
C PHE A 244 9.13 -21.53 -0.96
N ILE A 245 9.17 -21.41 0.37
CA ILE A 245 9.72 -22.48 1.22
C ILE A 245 8.71 -23.62 1.38
N LEU A 246 7.43 -23.30 1.53
CA LEU A 246 6.35 -24.30 1.64
C LEU A 246 6.24 -25.17 0.38
N ASP A 247 6.40 -24.58 -0.81
CA ASP A 247 6.39 -25.30 -2.09
C ASP A 247 7.49 -26.37 -2.17
N ARG A 248 8.65 -26.14 -1.52
CA ARG A 248 9.75 -27.10 -1.45
C ARG A 248 9.62 -28.13 -0.34
N LEU A 249 9.06 -27.72 0.80
CA LEU A 249 8.89 -28.60 1.96
C LEU A 249 7.80 -29.65 1.70
N PHE A 250 6.74 -29.27 0.99
CA PHE A 250 5.64 -30.18 0.68
C PHE A 250 5.65 -30.53 -0.81
N ALA A 251 5.87 -31.82 -1.11
CA ALA A 251 5.74 -32.34 -2.46
C ALA A 251 4.42 -31.90 -3.08
N ALA A 252 4.47 -31.37 -4.30
CA ALA A 252 3.26 -31.07 -5.05
C ALA A 252 2.45 -32.37 -5.20
N PRO A 253 1.11 -32.34 -5.05
CA PRO A 253 0.27 -33.47 -5.41
C PRO A 253 0.62 -33.91 -6.84
N ALA A 254 0.65 -35.22 -7.10
CA ALA A 254 0.96 -35.78 -8.41
C ALA A 254 -0.14 -35.36 -9.41
N VAL A 255 -0.01 -34.17 -9.98
CA VAL A 255 -0.86 -33.66 -11.04
C VAL A 255 -0.03 -33.65 -12.30
N SER A 256 -0.44 -34.48 -13.25
CA SER A 256 0.07 -34.57 -14.61
C SER A 256 -0.19 -33.26 -15.37
N ALA A 257 0.65 -32.25 -15.14
CA ALA A 257 0.62 -31.00 -15.90
C ALA A 257 2.01 -30.69 -16.48
N PRO A 258 2.11 -30.40 -17.79
CA PRO A 258 3.39 -30.22 -18.45
C PRO A 258 4.13 -28.97 -17.97
N LEU A 259 5.45 -29.04 -18.19
CA LEU A 259 6.53 -28.23 -17.63
C LEU A 259 6.78 -26.87 -18.31
N LEU A 260 5.86 -26.38 -19.15
CA LEU A 260 6.05 -25.10 -19.83
C LEU A 260 5.61 -23.91 -18.95
N PRO A 261 6.27 -22.73 -19.06
CA PRO A 261 5.87 -21.50 -18.37
C PRO A 261 4.49 -20.98 -18.80
N ILE A 262 3.93 -21.55 -19.88
CA ILE A 262 2.63 -21.22 -20.49
C ILE A 262 1.54 -22.24 -20.10
N GLY A 263 1.89 -23.32 -19.38
CA GLY A 263 0.95 -24.34 -18.90
C GLY A 263 0.15 -23.94 -17.66
N GLY A 264 -0.07 -22.63 -17.46
CA GLY A 264 -0.94 -22.09 -16.42
C GLY A 264 -2.40 -22.10 -16.86
N SER A 265 -3.32 -21.93 -15.91
CA SER A 265 -4.70 -21.61 -16.25
C SER A 265 -4.74 -20.27 -17.01
N TRP A 266 -5.61 -20.13 -18.01
CA TRP A 266 -5.82 -18.83 -18.69
C TRP A 266 -6.16 -17.71 -17.70
N GLN A 267 -6.79 -18.07 -16.58
CA GLN A 267 -7.08 -17.17 -15.46
C GLN A 267 -5.80 -16.61 -14.84
N GLY A 268 -4.80 -17.46 -14.61
CA GLY A 268 -3.49 -17.04 -14.10
C GLY A 268 -2.79 -16.08 -15.06
N ALA A 269 -2.74 -16.41 -16.35
CA ALA A 269 -2.14 -15.53 -17.36
C ALA A 269 -2.86 -14.18 -17.44
N THR A 270 -4.20 -14.20 -17.43
CA THR A 270 -5.03 -12.98 -17.42
C THR A 270 -4.75 -12.16 -16.17
N TYR A 271 -4.69 -12.79 -14.99
CA TYR A 271 -4.42 -12.12 -13.73
C TYR A 271 -3.05 -11.43 -13.71
N LEU A 272 -1.99 -12.13 -14.14
CA LEU A 272 -0.63 -11.59 -14.21
C LEU A 272 -0.53 -10.45 -15.24
N THR A 273 -1.21 -10.59 -16.37
CA THR A 273 -1.26 -9.54 -17.41
C THR A 273 -1.96 -8.30 -16.88
N LEU A 274 -3.15 -8.44 -16.29
CA LEU A 274 -3.88 -7.34 -15.67
C LEU A 274 -3.06 -6.69 -14.55
N PHE A 275 -2.39 -7.49 -13.72
CA PHE A 275 -1.51 -6.98 -12.68
C PHE A 275 -0.40 -6.09 -13.26
N CYS A 276 0.27 -6.51 -14.33
CA CYS A 276 1.28 -5.71 -15.02
C CYS A 276 0.70 -4.45 -15.69
N LEU A 277 -0.44 -4.56 -16.38
CA LEU A 277 -1.11 -3.41 -17.01
C LEU A 277 -1.50 -2.35 -15.99
N VAL A 278 -1.95 -2.78 -14.81
CA VAL A 278 -2.26 -1.88 -13.70
C VAL A 278 -1.02 -1.12 -13.20
N GLN A 279 0.19 -1.69 -13.30
CA GLN A 279 1.40 -0.95 -12.93
C GLN A 279 1.74 0.18 -13.91
N LEU A 280 1.20 0.13 -15.14
CA LEU A 280 1.43 1.14 -16.17
C LEU A 280 0.49 2.34 -16.06
N THR A 281 -0.55 2.27 -15.23
CA THR A 281 -1.55 3.36 -15.13
C THR A 281 -0.97 4.73 -14.79
N PRO A 282 0.07 4.89 -13.95
CA PRO A 282 0.61 6.22 -13.65
C PRO A 282 1.21 6.90 -14.89
N TYR A 283 1.70 6.13 -15.87
CA TYR A 283 2.28 6.66 -17.11
C TYR A 283 1.24 7.17 -18.12
N LEU A 284 -0.05 7.00 -17.84
CA LEU A 284 -1.14 7.56 -18.63
C LEU A 284 -1.46 9.01 -18.25
N PHE A 285 -0.87 9.53 -17.17
CA PHE A 285 -1.05 10.89 -16.68
C PHE A 285 0.17 11.75 -17.05
N PRO A 286 -0.05 13.04 -17.40
CA PRO A 286 1.05 13.95 -17.74
C PRO A 286 1.85 14.38 -16.50
N GLY A 287 3.05 14.90 -16.73
CA GLY A 287 3.91 15.48 -15.69
C GLY A 287 4.70 14.45 -14.87
N ASP A 288 5.28 14.92 -13.77
CA ASP A 288 6.07 14.07 -12.87
C ASP A 288 5.17 13.25 -11.94
N ILE A 289 5.01 11.96 -12.25
CA ILE A 289 4.23 10.98 -11.47
C ILE A 289 4.60 11.01 -9.98
N THR A 290 5.88 11.24 -9.64
CA THR A 290 6.34 11.29 -8.25
C THR A 290 5.65 12.41 -7.48
N LEU A 291 5.44 13.55 -8.14
CA LEU A 291 4.98 14.79 -7.54
C LEU A 291 3.46 14.96 -7.67
N THR A 292 2.88 14.65 -8.83
CA THR A 292 1.44 14.83 -9.09
C THR A 292 0.58 13.82 -8.35
N GLY A 293 1.09 12.62 -8.07
CA GLY A 293 0.33 11.59 -7.38
C GLY A 293 -0.67 10.83 -8.27
N GLU A 294 -0.94 11.32 -9.48
CA GLU A 294 -1.99 10.80 -10.36
C GLU A 294 -1.70 9.37 -10.83
N GLY A 295 -2.75 8.54 -10.93
CA GLY A 295 -2.67 7.14 -11.32
C GLY A 295 -1.97 6.19 -10.33
N ARG A 296 -1.26 6.70 -9.31
CA ARG A 296 -0.47 5.89 -8.35
C ARG A 296 -1.32 5.04 -7.42
N TYR A 297 -2.62 5.27 -7.31
CA TYR A 297 -3.51 4.49 -6.44
C TYR A 297 -3.76 3.08 -6.96
N PHE A 298 -3.56 2.83 -8.25
CA PHE A 298 -3.70 1.49 -8.83
C PHE A 298 -2.38 0.69 -8.84
N ALA A 299 -1.25 1.39 -8.91
CA ALA A 299 0.07 0.79 -9.07
C ALA A 299 0.85 0.71 -7.76
N LEU A 300 1.93 -0.08 -7.81
CA LEU A 300 2.99 -0.01 -6.82
C LEU A 300 3.59 1.38 -6.79
N ASN A 301 3.72 1.87 -5.56
CA ASN A 301 4.19 3.19 -5.30
C ASN A 301 5.18 3.10 -4.14
N MET A 302 6.36 2.49 -4.32
CA MET A 302 7.35 2.18 -3.26
C MET A 302 8.68 2.91 -3.48
N PHE A 303 9.02 3.84 -2.58
CA PHE A 303 10.27 4.61 -2.54
C PHE A 303 10.88 4.90 -3.93
N ASP A 304 10.08 5.50 -4.82
CA ASP A 304 10.55 5.94 -6.13
C ASP A 304 11.45 7.16 -5.96
N ALA A 305 11.00 8.10 -5.12
CA ALA A 305 11.70 9.32 -4.81
C ALA A 305 11.21 9.93 -3.49
N LYS A 306 12.04 10.77 -2.87
CA LYS A 306 11.68 11.50 -1.66
C LYS A 306 11.10 12.86 -2.06
N SER A 307 9.79 13.01 -1.93
CA SER A 307 9.14 14.31 -2.17
C SER A 307 9.34 15.24 -0.98
N VAL A 308 9.68 16.49 -1.28
CA VAL A 308 9.61 17.63 -0.38
C VAL A 308 8.50 18.53 -0.89
N CYS A 309 7.68 19.08 -0.01
CA CYS A 309 6.59 19.98 -0.38
C CYS A 309 6.61 21.23 0.47
N ASP A 310 5.93 22.26 0.00
CA ASP A 310 5.66 23.50 0.73
C ASP A 310 4.33 24.09 0.22
N GLY A 311 3.75 25.02 0.95
CA GLY A 311 2.56 25.72 0.49
C GLY A 311 1.80 26.40 1.60
N GLU A 312 0.69 27.01 1.20
CA GLU A 312 -0.16 27.77 2.10
C GLU A 312 -1.65 27.60 1.77
N PHE A 313 -2.45 27.62 2.82
CA PHE A 313 -3.88 27.89 2.74
C PHE A 313 -4.10 29.34 3.17
N THR A 314 -4.78 30.13 2.34
CA THR A 314 -5.30 31.43 2.73
C THR A 314 -6.80 31.30 2.92
N ILE A 315 -7.24 31.21 4.18
CA ILE A 315 -8.65 31.01 4.55
C ILE A 315 -9.29 32.39 4.76
N HIS A 316 -10.33 32.66 3.98
CA HIS A 316 -11.15 33.86 4.09
C HIS A 316 -12.38 33.52 4.93
N MET A 317 -12.51 34.16 6.09
CA MET A 317 -13.58 33.92 7.05
C MET A 317 -14.77 34.84 6.77
N LYS A 318 -15.97 34.45 7.21
CA LYS A 318 -17.18 35.27 7.04
C LYS A 318 -17.16 36.60 7.80
N ASP A 319 -16.32 36.72 8.82
CA ASP A 319 -16.09 37.98 9.57
C ASP A 319 -15.06 38.90 8.89
N SER A 320 -14.70 38.61 7.63
CA SER A 320 -13.66 39.30 6.86
C SER A 320 -12.22 39.12 7.38
N SER A 321 -12.01 38.31 8.42
CA SER A 321 -10.67 37.95 8.84
C SER A 321 -10.02 36.96 7.85
N VAL A 322 -8.70 37.07 7.72
CA VAL A 322 -7.91 36.18 6.86
C VAL A 322 -6.95 35.39 7.73
N LYS A 323 -7.02 34.06 7.64
CA LYS A 323 -6.12 33.15 8.34
C LYS A 323 -5.22 32.46 7.32
N LYS A 324 -3.90 32.67 7.45
CA LYS A 324 -2.90 31.93 6.68
C LYS A 324 -2.41 30.73 7.47
N LEU A 325 -2.31 29.58 6.81
CA LEU A 325 -1.74 28.36 7.37
C LEU A 325 -0.67 27.83 6.44
N ASN A 326 0.57 27.76 6.91
CA ASN A 326 1.68 27.19 6.17
C ASN A 326 1.70 25.66 6.31
N ILE A 327 1.80 24.94 5.19
CA ILE A 327 1.74 23.46 5.12
C ILE A 327 2.91 22.78 5.86
N ASN A 328 4.08 23.41 5.93
CA ASN A 328 5.29 22.85 6.55
C ASN A 328 5.47 23.23 8.02
N ASN A 329 5.22 24.49 8.37
CA ASN A 329 5.56 25.03 9.70
C ASN A 329 4.42 24.85 10.71
N ASP A 330 3.21 25.28 10.34
CA ASP A 330 2.07 25.32 11.28
C ASP A 330 1.50 23.94 11.56
N TRP A 331 1.62 23.02 10.59
CA TRP A 331 1.16 21.66 10.76
C TRP A 331 2.00 20.93 11.80
N ASN A 332 3.34 21.01 11.73
CA ASN A 332 4.22 20.41 12.73
C ASN A 332 3.95 20.92 14.15
N GLU A 333 3.52 22.18 14.30
CA GLU A 333 3.20 22.77 15.60
C GLU A 333 1.80 22.38 16.10
N SER A 334 0.79 22.34 15.24
CA SER A 334 -0.55 21.83 15.58
C SER A 334 -0.52 20.33 15.93
N PHE A 335 0.29 19.53 15.23
CA PHE A 335 0.56 18.13 15.60
C PHE A 335 1.23 17.98 16.98
N ARG A 336 2.01 18.97 17.41
CA ARG A 336 2.75 18.94 18.69
C ARG A 336 1.89 19.44 19.86
N LYS A 337 0.97 20.38 19.62
CA LYS A 337 0.11 20.98 20.65
C LYS A 337 -1.27 20.31 20.78
N ASN A 338 -1.89 19.89 19.68
CA ASN A 338 -3.20 19.25 19.71
C ASN A 338 -3.09 17.72 19.68
N LYS A 339 -3.09 17.13 20.88
CA LYS A 339 -3.27 15.68 21.11
C LYS A 339 -4.63 15.13 20.60
N LEU A 340 -5.49 16.01 20.09
CA LEU A 340 -6.92 15.79 19.86
C LEU A 340 -7.38 15.92 18.40
N ASP A 341 -6.59 16.49 17.48
CA ASP A 341 -7.10 16.79 16.13
C ASP A 341 -7.01 15.62 15.13
N GLY A 342 -6.64 14.41 15.60
CA GLY A 342 -6.71 13.16 14.83
C GLY A 342 -5.85 13.08 13.56
N THR A 343 -5.30 14.20 13.10
CA THR A 343 -4.33 14.25 12.04
C THR A 343 -3.07 13.62 12.62
N LEU A 344 -2.78 12.39 12.24
CA LEU A 344 -1.50 11.77 12.51
C LEU A 344 -0.41 12.45 11.69
N ARG A 345 0.84 12.40 12.18
CA ARG A 345 2.03 12.66 11.36
C ARG A 345 1.84 11.95 10.01
N LEU A 346 1.51 12.71 8.97
CA LEU A 346 1.36 12.16 7.63
C LEU A 346 2.67 11.45 7.32
N ARG A 347 2.60 10.14 7.05
CA ARG A 347 3.82 9.38 6.76
C ARG A 347 4.46 9.95 5.50
N THR A 348 5.76 9.72 5.40
CA THR A 348 6.74 10.43 4.56
C THR A 348 6.41 10.57 3.07
N ARG A 349 5.43 9.83 2.55
CA ARG A 349 4.97 9.93 1.15
C ARG A 349 3.59 10.57 0.98
N ILE A 350 2.66 10.30 1.90
CA ILE A 350 1.28 10.85 1.84
C ILE A 350 1.31 12.35 2.15
N HIS A 351 2.33 12.81 2.88
CA HIS A 351 2.47 14.21 3.26
C HIS A 351 2.49 15.19 2.07
N CYS A 352 3.14 14.81 0.97
CA CYS A 352 3.26 15.66 -0.21
C CYS A 352 2.30 15.25 -1.34
N ASP A 353 1.30 14.42 -1.06
CA ASP A 353 0.31 13.99 -2.05
C ASP A 353 -0.73 15.10 -2.28
N PRO A 354 -0.87 15.65 -3.50
CA PRO A 354 -1.84 16.70 -3.81
C PRO A 354 -3.29 16.36 -3.41
N LEU A 355 -3.68 15.09 -3.51
CA LEU A 355 -5.03 14.64 -3.15
C LEU A 355 -5.34 14.87 -1.66
N VAL A 356 -4.34 14.78 -0.79
CA VAL A 356 -4.50 14.97 0.65
C VAL A 356 -4.81 16.43 0.95
N HIS A 357 -4.08 17.35 0.34
CA HIS A 357 -4.29 18.79 0.52
C HIS A 357 -5.58 19.26 -0.15
N PHE A 358 -5.96 18.66 -1.28
CA PHE A 358 -7.26 18.86 -1.92
C PHE A 358 -8.42 18.46 -0.98
N ASN A 359 -8.38 17.26 -0.36
CA ASN A 359 -9.40 16.83 0.59
C ASN A 359 -9.48 17.74 1.83
N ARG A 360 -8.32 18.24 2.30
CA ARG A 360 -8.26 19.20 3.41
C ARG A 360 -8.90 20.53 3.05
N ALA A 361 -8.62 21.06 1.85
CA ALA A 361 -9.29 22.24 1.33
C ALA A 361 -10.82 22.07 1.31
N GLN A 362 -11.30 20.94 0.78
CA GLN A 362 -12.73 20.60 0.82
C GLN A 362 -13.29 20.52 2.25
N ALA A 363 -12.52 20.00 3.21
CA ALA A 363 -12.92 19.94 4.61
C ALA A 363 -13.05 21.34 5.24
N PHE A 364 -12.18 22.29 4.90
CA PHE A 364 -12.33 23.68 5.32
C PHE A 364 -13.57 24.34 4.73
N CYS A 365 -13.85 24.11 3.44
CA CYS A 365 -15.03 24.66 2.77
C CYS A 365 -16.36 24.18 3.34
N ARG A 366 -16.38 23.04 4.06
CA ARG A 366 -17.58 22.54 4.76
C ARG A 366 -17.84 23.22 6.10
N ARG A 367 -16.90 24.02 6.61
CA ARG A 367 -17.05 24.71 7.90
C ARG A 367 -17.87 25.98 7.72
N ASN A 368 -18.81 26.23 8.64
CA ASN A 368 -19.76 27.32 8.51
C ASN A 368 -19.11 28.71 8.60
N GLU A 369 -17.96 28.81 9.26
CA GLU A 369 -17.20 30.05 9.46
C GLU A 369 -16.32 30.45 8.27
N VAL A 370 -16.05 29.51 7.35
CA VAL A 370 -15.23 29.74 6.17
C VAL A 370 -16.11 30.28 5.04
N GLN A 371 -15.71 31.41 4.45
CA GLN A 371 -16.33 31.97 3.25
C GLN A 371 -15.66 31.41 1.99
N ASN A 372 -14.33 31.45 1.94
CA ASN A 372 -13.56 30.93 0.82
C ASN A 372 -12.13 30.54 1.23
N LEU A 373 -11.38 29.96 0.29
CA LEU A 373 -10.03 29.48 0.53
C LEU A 373 -9.20 29.54 -0.75
N ASP A 374 -7.97 30.03 -0.66
CA ASP A 374 -6.94 29.81 -1.67
C ASP A 374 -6.00 28.69 -1.25
N LEU A 375 -5.59 27.86 -2.20
CA LEU A 375 -4.60 26.81 -2.01
C LEU A 375 -3.45 27.00 -3.00
N ILE A 376 -2.25 27.23 -2.46
CA ILE A 376 -1.01 27.20 -3.23
C ILE A 376 -0.16 26.06 -2.68
N PHE A 377 0.27 25.16 -3.56
CA PHE A 377 1.07 23.99 -3.19
C PHE A 377 2.24 23.80 -4.15
N PHE A 378 3.41 23.56 -3.57
CA PHE A 378 4.66 23.32 -4.27
C PHE A 378 5.22 21.95 -3.86
N SER A 379 5.88 21.27 -4.80
CA SER A 379 6.65 20.09 -4.47
C SER A 379 7.84 19.92 -5.41
N ARG A 380 8.84 19.16 -4.94
CA ARG A 380 10.02 18.75 -5.69
C ARG A 380 10.53 17.43 -5.18
N ARG A 381 11.39 16.77 -5.95
CA ARG A 381 12.18 15.63 -5.46
C ARG A 381 13.30 16.13 -4.56
N SER A 382 13.87 15.25 -3.73
CA SER A 382 14.94 15.66 -2.81
C SER A 382 16.19 16.07 -3.57
N SER A 383 16.48 15.44 -4.72
CA SER A 383 17.54 15.82 -5.67
C SER A 383 17.37 17.17 -6.33
N ASP A 384 16.12 17.63 -6.51
CA ASP A 384 15.85 18.82 -7.32
C ASP A 384 16.18 20.09 -6.53
N SER A 385 16.80 21.08 -7.17
CA SER A 385 17.15 22.34 -6.52
C SER A 385 15.95 23.28 -6.34
N GLU A 386 14.95 23.19 -7.22
CA GLU A 386 13.84 24.13 -7.29
C GLU A 386 12.50 23.46 -7.01
N PHE A 387 11.59 24.21 -6.38
CA PHE A 387 10.22 23.80 -6.18
C PHE A 387 9.39 24.00 -7.44
N LYS A 388 8.60 22.99 -7.81
CA LYS A 388 7.58 23.11 -8.85
C LYS A 388 6.25 23.49 -8.21
N LYS A 389 5.54 24.45 -8.80
CA LYS A 389 4.18 24.79 -8.37
C LYS A 389 3.23 23.73 -8.91
N LEU A 390 2.55 23.00 -8.02
CA LEU A 390 1.63 21.93 -8.38
C LEU A 390 0.17 22.35 -8.28
N ILE A 391 -0.19 23.22 -7.34
CA ILE A 391 -1.56 23.73 -7.18
C ILE A 391 -1.49 25.24 -7.02
N ASP A 392 -2.33 25.95 -7.76
CA ASP A 392 -2.57 27.39 -7.60
C ASP A 392 -4.06 27.64 -7.84
N VAL A 393 -4.87 27.39 -6.80
CA VAL A 393 -6.32 27.52 -6.88
C VAL A 393 -6.75 28.66 -6.00
N LYS A 394 -7.37 29.67 -6.61
CA LYS A 394 -8.04 30.78 -5.95
C LYS A 394 -9.51 30.48 -5.76
N ASP A 395 -10.11 30.98 -4.70
CA ASP A 395 -11.55 30.85 -4.48
C ASP A 395 -12.06 29.38 -4.52
N PHE A 396 -11.26 28.46 -3.98
CA PHE A 396 -11.43 27.00 -4.09
C PHE A 396 -12.86 26.53 -3.73
N CYS A 397 -13.48 27.09 -2.69
CA CYS A 397 -14.79 26.67 -2.22
C CYS A 397 -15.91 26.93 -3.23
N THR A 398 -15.69 27.86 -4.17
CA THR A 398 -16.68 28.25 -5.19
C THR A 398 -16.45 27.58 -6.54
N GLN A 399 -15.25 27.03 -6.78
CA GLN A 399 -14.89 26.44 -8.07
C GLN A 399 -15.51 25.05 -8.33
N ASN A 400 -16.12 24.41 -7.33
CA ASN A 400 -16.70 23.05 -7.45
C ASN A 400 -15.73 22.02 -8.06
N LEU A 401 -14.46 22.07 -7.66
CA LEU A 401 -13.45 21.14 -8.15
C LEU A 401 -13.73 19.71 -7.65
N SER A 402 -13.50 18.73 -8.52
CA SER A 402 -13.58 17.29 -8.24
C SER A 402 -12.25 16.61 -8.58
N TYR A 403 -11.96 15.44 -7.98
CA TYR A 403 -10.78 14.66 -8.32
C TYR A 403 -11.15 13.50 -9.25
N SER A 404 -10.64 13.50 -10.48
CA SER A 404 -10.82 12.37 -11.40
C SER A 404 -9.73 11.32 -11.22
N MET A 405 -10.14 10.05 -11.16
CA MET A 405 -9.21 8.90 -11.19
C MET A 405 -8.81 8.43 -12.59
N TYR A 406 -9.50 8.93 -13.61
CA TYR A 406 -9.38 8.37 -14.95
C TYR A 406 -8.80 9.38 -15.94
N ARG A 407 -8.66 10.63 -15.50
CA ARG A 407 -8.23 11.76 -16.33
C ARG A 407 -7.37 12.69 -15.48
N HIS A 408 -6.50 13.41 -16.16
CA HIS A 408 -5.71 14.46 -15.55
C HIS A 408 -6.61 15.52 -14.90
N ASN A 409 -6.25 15.91 -13.68
CA ASN A 409 -6.92 16.94 -12.91
C ASN A 409 -6.37 18.31 -13.28
N SER A 410 -7.16 19.14 -13.97
CA SER A 410 -6.70 20.44 -14.50
C SER A 410 -6.17 21.44 -13.46
N TRP A 411 -6.52 21.27 -12.19
CA TRP A 411 -6.01 22.08 -11.07
C TRP A 411 -4.66 21.58 -10.53
N ILE A 412 -4.19 20.41 -10.97
CA ILE A 412 -2.82 19.94 -10.80
C ILE A 412 -2.03 20.45 -12.00
N LEU A 413 -1.12 21.38 -11.77
CA LEU A 413 -0.28 21.95 -12.81
C LEU A 413 0.73 20.88 -13.26
N ALA A 414 0.50 20.30 -14.44
CA ALA A 414 1.44 19.39 -15.08
C ALA A 414 2.62 20.21 -15.65
N GLN A 415 3.72 20.28 -14.89
CA GLN A 415 4.96 20.94 -15.30
C GLN A 415 6.06 19.94 -15.68
#